data_AF-A0A0M8YQ78-F1
#
_entry.id   AF-A0A0M8YQ78-F1
#
_cell.length_a   1.000
_cell.length_b   1.000
_cell.length_c   1.000
_cell.angle_alpha   90.00
_cell.angle_beta   90.00
_cell.angle_gamma   90.00
#
_symmetry.space_group_name_H-M   'P 1'
#
loop_
_entity.id
_entity.type
_entity.pdbx_description
1 polymer ?
#
loop_
_entity_poly.entity_id
_entity_poly.type
_entity_poly.pdbx_seq_one_letter_code
_entity_poly.pdbx_strand_id
1 'polypeptide(L)'
;MKEKNVIRAGRLQYVQTMADLADTLGKKLVTVRNQKPYAAEGHPAPISSPNARAQLWDAEQTRAYYAGQPVPELPRVDDEEDLLDRHEAAELLGVAPVSWNTYKRDPNLAAGVVLVPAGPKGTEHWPRRLVLGYKNSRPGKAAGGGRPAGSGDMIPRDEILPRIAELLDADPAVTVESVAYTLGVAKFPTAQSGLVTLRGRRIADLVEEQPGLDPKDAAIRLGYPTGTHRGAIAAAERELSVRSDKPYLQRTADFLAAAGIAQQALVEMRRPDAEHVAAAVLLEAGQPAAALVWDSRYGWRTSTSRRHPIGKATTTPPEGEGIRYLGSGLRPEPEELLEALRDGRKGTKRPHTAP
;
A
#
# COMPACT_ATOMS: atom_id res chain seq x y z
N MET A 1 -8.40 -29.93 -22.03
CA MET A 1 -8.63 -29.65 -20.60
C MET A 1 -7.30 -29.76 -19.91
N LYS A 2 -6.79 -28.71 -19.25
CA LYS A 2 -5.58 -28.83 -18.44
C LYS A 2 -5.90 -29.72 -17.24
N GLU A 3 -5.08 -30.75 -16.99
CA GLU A 3 -5.15 -31.51 -15.74
C GLU A 3 -5.06 -30.53 -14.58
N LYS A 4 -6.06 -30.53 -13.71
CA LYS A 4 -6.02 -29.73 -12.49
C LYS A 4 -5.15 -30.49 -11.51
N ASN A 5 -4.02 -29.89 -11.15
CA ASN A 5 -3.24 -30.31 -10.00
C ASN A 5 -4.12 -30.03 -8.77
N VAL A 6 -4.59 -31.08 -8.12
CA VAL A 6 -5.33 -31.06 -6.85
C VAL A 6 -5.15 -32.43 -6.22
N ILE A 7 -5.13 -32.50 -4.89
CA ILE A 7 -5.15 -33.80 -4.20
C ILE A 7 -6.58 -34.32 -4.27
N ARG A 8 -6.79 -35.34 -5.11
CA ARG A 8 -8.11 -35.95 -5.32
C ARG A 8 -8.62 -36.67 -4.07
N ALA A 9 -9.94 -36.67 -3.90
CA ALA A 9 -10.60 -37.47 -2.87
C ALA A 9 -10.11 -38.93 -2.89
N GLY A 10 -9.80 -39.48 -1.72
CA GLY A 10 -9.27 -40.85 -1.58
C GLY A 10 -7.81 -41.05 -2.00
N ARG A 11 -7.08 -39.99 -2.42
CA ARG A 11 -5.65 -40.07 -2.76
C ARG A 11 -4.71 -39.51 -1.69
N LEU A 12 -5.24 -39.00 -0.58
CA LEU A 12 -4.44 -38.43 0.50
C LEU A 12 -3.37 -39.39 1.03
N GLN A 13 -3.66 -40.69 1.16
CA GLN A 13 -2.69 -41.68 1.64
C GLN A 13 -1.51 -41.93 0.68
N TYR A 14 -1.62 -41.52 -0.59
CA TYR A 14 -0.56 -41.64 -1.58
C TYR A 14 0.22 -40.34 -1.76
N VAL A 15 -0.09 -39.29 -1.00
CA VAL A 15 0.64 -38.03 -1.12
C VAL A 15 2.04 -38.18 -0.56
N GLN A 16 3.04 -37.82 -1.36
CA GLN A 16 4.43 -37.83 -0.94
C GLN A 16 5.10 -36.49 -1.25
N THR A 17 6.05 -36.13 -0.39
CA THR A 17 6.90 -34.95 -0.57
C THR A 17 8.12 -35.30 -1.43
N MET A 18 8.90 -34.27 -1.76
CA MET A 18 10.20 -34.46 -2.42
C MET A 18 11.20 -35.26 -1.57
N ALA A 19 11.09 -35.22 -0.24
CA ALA A 19 11.93 -36.02 0.64
C ALA A 19 11.56 -37.50 0.53
N ASP A 20 10.28 -37.81 0.61
CA ASP A 20 9.75 -39.17 0.45
C ASP A 20 10.05 -39.74 -0.95
N LEU A 21 9.97 -38.91 -1.98
CA LEU A 21 10.41 -39.25 -3.34
C LEU A 21 11.90 -39.59 -3.40
N ALA A 22 12.74 -38.82 -2.69
CA ALA A 22 14.17 -39.06 -2.65
C ALA A 22 14.50 -40.38 -1.92
N ASP A 23 13.79 -40.66 -0.83
CA ASP A 23 13.90 -41.92 -0.08
C ASP A 23 13.48 -43.11 -0.95
N THR A 24 12.38 -42.98 -1.70
CA THR A 24 11.90 -44.01 -2.65
C THR A 24 12.93 -44.30 -3.74
N LEU A 25 13.69 -43.29 -4.18
CA LEU A 25 14.75 -43.43 -5.17
C LEU A 25 16.09 -43.89 -4.57
N GLY A 26 16.19 -44.07 -3.25
CA GLY A 26 17.45 -44.37 -2.56
C GLY A 26 18.49 -43.25 -2.71
N LYS A 27 18.07 -42.00 -2.89
CA LYS A 27 18.94 -40.84 -3.14
C LYS A 27 18.82 -39.82 -2.01
N LYS A 28 19.91 -39.07 -1.76
CA LYS A 28 19.84 -37.90 -0.89
C LYS A 28 18.94 -36.82 -1.50
N LEU A 29 18.14 -36.13 -0.69
CA LEU A 29 17.26 -35.03 -1.13
C LEU A 29 17.97 -33.98 -1.98
N VAL A 30 19.20 -33.60 -1.62
CA VAL A 30 20.01 -32.63 -2.38
C VAL A 30 20.30 -33.13 -3.80
N THR A 31 20.59 -34.42 -3.97
CA THR A 31 20.84 -35.03 -5.27
C THR A 31 19.60 -34.99 -6.16
N VAL A 32 18.42 -35.30 -5.60
CA VAL A 32 17.14 -35.24 -6.34
C VAL A 32 16.81 -33.81 -6.76
N ARG A 33 17.04 -32.81 -5.90
CA ARG A 33 16.85 -31.40 -6.24
C ARG A 33 17.74 -30.93 -7.40
N ASN A 34 18.99 -31.40 -7.42
CA ASN A 34 19.96 -30.98 -8.43
C ASN A 34 19.74 -31.70 -9.77
N GLN A 35 19.47 -33.01 -9.73
CA GLN A 35 19.25 -33.82 -10.93
C GLN A 35 17.85 -33.64 -11.53
N LYS A 36 16.89 -33.18 -10.73
CA LYS A 36 15.49 -32.96 -11.11
C LYS A 36 14.88 -34.15 -11.88
N PRO A 37 14.95 -35.38 -11.35
CA PRO A 37 14.38 -36.55 -12.02
C PRO A 37 12.86 -36.43 -12.23
N TYR A 38 12.19 -35.62 -11.41
CA TYR A 38 10.77 -35.28 -11.53
C TYR A 38 10.43 -34.33 -12.69
N ALA A 39 11.44 -33.82 -13.41
CA ALA A 39 11.28 -32.99 -14.61
C ALA A 39 11.60 -33.77 -15.89
N ALA A 40 11.90 -35.06 -15.79
CA ALA A 40 12.12 -35.92 -16.94
C ALA A 40 10.83 -36.09 -17.76
N GLU A 41 10.99 -36.27 -19.07
CA GLU A 41 9.86 -36.54 -19.97
C GLU A 41 9.10 -37.80 -19.55
N GLY A 42 7.78 -37.72 -19.47
CA GLY A 42 6.91 -38.81 -19.03
C GLY A 42 6.75 -38.97 -17.52
N HIS A 43 7.49 -38.21 -16.70
CA HIS A 43 7.31 -38.23 -15.25
C HIS A 43 5.91 -37.69 -14.86
N PRO A 44 5.21 -38.30 -13.89
CA PRO A 44 3.93 -37.79 -13.39
C PRO A 44 4.00 -36.32 -12.95
N ALA A 45 2.98 -35.55 -13.30
CA ALA A 45 2.86 -34.17 -12.85
C ALA A 45 2.67 -34.10 -11.31
N PRO A 46 3.10 -33.01 -10.66
CA PRO A 46 2.76 -32.77 -9.26
C PRO A 46 1.24 -32.66 -9.07
N ILE A 47 0.74 -33.21 -7.97
CA ILE A 47 -0.68 -33.12 -7.56
C ILE A 47 -0.99 -31.84 -6.77
N SER A 48 0.02 -31.02 -6.49
CA SER A 48 -0.11 -29.67 -5.94
C SER A 48 -0.06 -28.61 -7.05
N SER A 49 -0.65 -27.43 -6.82
CA SER A 49 -0.54 -26.33 -7.77
C SER A 49 0.93 -25.98 -8.14
N PRO A 50 1.20 -25.46 -9.36
CA PRO A 50 2.55 -25.09 -9.77
C PRO A 50 3.21 -24.05 -8.86
N ASN A 51 2.41 -23.23 -8.16
CA ASN A 51 2.87 -22.18 -7.26
C ASN A 51 2.78 -22.59 -5.77
N ALA A 52 2.49 -23.87 -5.49
CA ALA A 52 2.44 -24.37 -4.13
C ALA A 52 3.78 -24.22 -3.42
N ARG A 53 3.73 -23.92 -2.11
CA ARG A 53 4.91 -23.77 -1.25
C ARG A 53 5.78 -25.04 -1.26
N ALA A 54 5.15 -26.20 -1.33
CA ALA A 54 5.80 -27.49 -1.45
C ALA A 54 5.14 -28.25 -2.60
N GLN A 55 5.96 -28.77 -3.51
CA GLN A 55 5.48 -29.66 -4.56
C GLN A 55 5.20 -31.05 -3.96
N LEU A 56 4.04 -31.58 -4.29
CA LEU A 56 3.56 -32.89 -3.83
C LEU A 56 3.31 -33.79 -5.04
N TRP A 57 3.58 -35.08 -4.88
CA TRP A 57 3.34 -36.09 -5.90
C TRP A 57 2.47 -37.22 -5.36
N ASP A 58 1.87 -37.96 -6.29
CA ASP A 58 1.23 -39.23 -5.99
C ASP A 58 2.27 -40.37 -6.00
N ALA A 59 2.39 -41.06 -4.88
CA ALA A 59 3.37 -42.12 -4.65
C ALA A 59 3.11 -43.37 -5.51
N GLU A 60 1.85 -43.63 -5.90
CA GLU A 60 1.53 -44.75 -6.77
C GLU A 60 1.95 -44.44 -8.21
N GLN A 61 1.64 -43.25 -8.70
CA GLN A 61 2.02 -42.81 -10.04
C GLN A 61 3.55 -42.77 -10.22
N THR A 62 4.25 -42.15 -9.28
CA THR A 62 5.72 -42.07 -9.34
C THR A 62 6.36 -43.44 -9.22
N ARG A 63 5.86 -44.34 -8.37
CA ARG A 63 6.35 -45.72 -8.28
C ARG A 63 6.15 -46.48 -9.58
N ALA A 64 4.97 -46.38 -10.20
CA ALA A 64 4.70 -47.02 -11.49
C ALA A 64 5.67 -46.50 -12.57
N TYR A 65 5.88 -45.19 -12.64
CA TYR A 65 6.83 -44.57 -13.57
C TYR A 65 8.26 -45.11 -13.39
N TYR A 66 8.78 -45.12 -12.16
CA TYR A 66 10.15 -45.62 -11.90
C TYR A 66 10.27 -47.14 -12.05
N ALA A 67 9.19 -47.89 -11.92
CA ALA A 67 9.13 -49.33 -12.19
C ALA A 67 8.97 -49.65 -13.69
N GLY A 68 8.85 -48.64 -14.57
CA GLY A 68 8.57 -48.83 -16.00
C GLY A 68 7.16 -49.40 -16.28
N GLN A 69 6.25 -49.26 -15.32
CA GLN A 69 4.87 -49.71 -15.42
C GLN A 69 3.98 -48.56 -15.94
N PRO A 70 2.84 -48.88 -16.57
CA PRO A 70 1.86 -47.86 -16.93
C PRO A 70 1.44 -47.02 -15.71
N VAL A 71 1.56 -45.70 -15.82
CA VAL A 71 1.19 -44.78 -14.74
C VAL A 71 -0.34 -44.79 -14.58
N PRO A 72 -0.88 -45.12 -13.39
CA PRO A 72 -2.31 -45.13 -13.16
C PRO A 72 -2.89 -43.72 -13.32
N GLU A 73 -4.06 -43.61 -13.96
CA GLU A 73 -4.75 -42.34 -14.10
C GLU A 73 -5.36 -41.89 -12.77
N LEU A 74 -5.25 -40.60 -12.46
CA LEU A 74 -5.97 -40.03 -11.32
C LEU A 74 -7.43 -39.76 -11.68
N PRO A 75 -8.35 -39.80 -10.69
CA PRO A 75 -9.72 -39.38 -10.89
C PRO A 75 -9.80 -37.99 -11.54
N ARG A 76 -10.59 -37.88 -12.61
CA ARG A 76 -10.74 -36.62 -13.38
C ARG A 76 -11.94 -35.79 -12.94
N VAL A 77 -12.88 -36.40 -12.22
CA VAL A 77 -14.09 -35.75 -11.71
C VAL A 77 -13.75 -34.98 -10.44
N ASP A 78 -14.22 -33.75 -10.37
CA ASP A 78 -14.10 -32.91 -9.18
C ASP A 78 -14.99 -33.47 -8.05
N ASP A 79 -14.42 -33.64 -6.86
CA ASP A 79 -15.11 -34.18 -5.68
C ASP A 79 -15.15 -33.14 -4.55
N GLU A 80 -16.16 -33.23 -3.69
CA GLU A 80 -16.34 -32.35 -2.53
C GLU A 80 -15.25 -32.51 -1.46
N GLU A 81 -14.62 -33.67 -1.39
CA GLU A 81 -13.50 -33.97 -0.50
C GLU A 81 -12.12 -33.80 -1.18
N ASP A 82 -12.08 -33.26 -2.41
CA ASP A 82 -10.81 -32.82 -3.00
C ASP A 82 -10.14 -31.80 -2.08
N LEU A 83 -8.86 -31.99 -1.80
CA LEU A 83 -8.09 -31.10 -0.94
C LEU A 83 -7.38 -30.05 -1.78
N LEU A 84 -7.83 -28.80 -1.62
CA LEU A 84 -7.35 -27.64 -2.34
C LEU A 84 -6.25 -26.94 -1.57
N ASP A 85 -5.13 -26.64 -2.22
CA ASP A 85 -4.13 -25.75 -1.67
C ASP A 85 -4.61 -24.28 -1.66
N ARG A 86 -3.77 -23.39 -1.13
CA ARG A 86 -4.09 -21.94 -1.08
C ARG A 86 -4.44 -21.33 -2.44
N HIS A 87 -3.73 -21.71 -3.49
CA HIS A 87 -3.91 -21.14 -4.83
C HIS A 87 -5.18 -21.68 -5.48
N GLU A 88 -5.40 -22.99 -5.37
CA GLU A 88 -6.59 -23.67 -5.87
C GLU A 88 -7.86 -23.19 -5.16
N ALA A 89 -7.80 -23.01 -3.84
CA ALA A 89 -8.92 -22.50 -3.06
C ALA A 89 -9.23 -21.04 -3.41
N ALA A 90 -8.21 -20.21 -3.65
CA ALA A 90 -8.39 -18.84 -4.13
C ALA A 90 -8.99 -18.79 -5.54
N GLU A 91 -8.55 -19.67 -6.44
CA GLU A 91 -9.10 -19.81 -7.79
C GLU A 91 -10.58 -20.21 -7.75
N LEU A 92 -10.95 -21.18 -6.92
CA LEU A 92 -12.33 -21.62 -6.75
C LEU A 92 -13.26 -20.48 -6.25
N LEU A 93 -12.73 -19.58 -5.44
CA LEU A 93 -13.43 -18.38 -4.97
C LEU A 93 -13.37 -17.19 -5.96
N GLY A 94 -12.56 -17.25 -7.02
CA GLY A 94 -12.35 -16.14 -7.95
C GLY A 94 -11.66 -14.94 -7.32
N VAL A 95 -10.71 -15.17 -6.40
CA VAL A 95 -9.97 -14.11 -5.68
C VAL A 95 -8.46 -14.25 -5.87
N ALA A 96 -7.72 -13.18 -5.60
CA ALA A 96 -6.27 -13.25 -5.62
C ALA A 96 -5.74 -14.13 -4.46
N PRO A 97 -4.67 -14.93 -4.64
CA PRO A 97 -4.11 -15.79 -3.59
C PRO A 97 -3.73 -15.05 -2.30
N VAL A 98 -3.41 -13.75 -2.37
CA VAL A 98 -3.14 -12.92 -1.19
C VAL A 98 -4.37 -12.72 -0.31
N SER A 99 -5.56 -12.64 -0.91
CA SER A 99 -6.83 -12.48 -0.16
C SER A 99 -7.17 -13.72 0.67
N TRP A 100 -6.70 -14.89 0.23
CA TRP A 100 -6.87 -16.15 0.96
C TRP A 100 -6.28 -16.13 2.38
N ASN A 101 -5.19 -15.36 2.60
CA ASN A 101 -4.57 -15.22 3.93
C ASN A 101 -5.53 -14.66 4.98
N THR A 102 -6.50 -13.84 4.55
CA THR A 102 -7.55 -13.31 5.41
C THR A 102 -8.66 -14.34 5.57
N TYR A 103 -9.10 -14.97 4.47
CA TYR A 103 -10.25 -15.87 4.48
C TYR A 103 -10.01 -17.18 5.23
N LYS A 104 -8.79 -17.71 5.21
CA LYS A 104 -8.44 -18.92 5.97
C LYS A 104 -8.60 -18.80 7.50
N ARG A 105 -8.85 -17.58 8.01
CA ARG A 105 -9.16 -17.32 9.42
C ARG A 105 -10.65 -17.46 9.75
N ASP A 106 -11.51 -17.63 8.75
CA ASP A 106 -12.92 -17.91 8.98
C ASP A 106 -13.06 -19.18 9.86
N PRO A 107 -13.92 -19.19 10.89
CA PRO A 107 -14.02 -20.31 11.82
C PRO A 107 -14.26 -21.65 11.13
N ASN A 108 -15.07 -21.70 10.07
CA ASN A 108 -15.39 -22.96 9.38
C ASN A 108 -14.22 -23.45 8.51
N LEU A 109 -13.48 -22.54 7.88
CA LEU A 109 -12.28 -22.88 7.11
C LEU A 109 -11.10 -23.25 8.02
N ALA A 110 -10.96 -22.57 9.16
CA ALA A 110 -9.90 -22.83 10.13
C ALA A 110 -10.09 -24.17 10.85
N ALA A 111 -11.33 -24.53 11.17
CA ALA A 111 -11.65 -25.80 11.82
C ALA A 111 -11.43 -27.03 10.91
N GLY A 112 -11.57 -26.87 9.60
CA GLY A 112 -11.47 -27.96 8.62
C GLY A 112 -10.17 -27.99 7.80
N VAL A 113 -9.12 -27.29 8.25
CA VAL A 113 -7.81 -27.32 7.58
C VAL A 113 -7.15 -28.69 7.72
N VAL A 114 -6.57 -29.19 6.63
CA VAL A 114 -5.80 -30.44 6.58
C VAL A 114 -4.35 -30.12 6.25
N LEU A 115 -3.42 -30.56 7.09
CA LEU A 115 -1.98 -30.41 6.84
C LEU A 115 -1.48 -31.59 6.02
N VAL A 116 -0.85 -31.32 4.88
CA VAL A 116 -0.32 -32.34 3.96
C VAL A 116 1.17 -32.10 3.68
N PRO A 117 2.06 -33.07 4.02
CA PRO A 117 1.80 -34.26 4.85
C PRO A 117 1.41 -33.87 6.30
N ALA A 118 0.85 -34.80 7.05
CA ALA A 118 0.44 -34.55 8.43
C ALA A 118 1.62 -34.10 9.30
N GLY A 119 1.38 -33.11 10.17
CA GLY A 119 2.35 -32.60 11.14
C GLY A 119 2.76 -31.14 10.91
N PRO A 120 3.62 -30.59 11.78
CA PRO A 120 3.91 -29.15 11.85
C PRO A 120 4.62 -28.57 10.62
N LYS A 121 5.12 -29.42 9.72
CA LYS A 121 5.76 -29.03 8.46
C LYS A 121 4.86 -29.22 7.23
N GLY A 122 3.62 -29.68 7.44
CA GLY A 122 2.64 -29.85 6.39
C GLY A 122 2.17 -28.53 5.78
N THR A 123 1.71 -28.60 4.54
CA THR A 123 1.08 -27.47 3.85
C THR A 123 -0.43 -27.51 4.08
N GLU A 124 -1.02 -26.37 4.41
CA GLU A 124 -2.47 -26.23 4.60
C GLU A 124 -3.22 -26.51 3.29
N HIS A 125 -4.21 -27.41 3.37
CA HIS A 125 -5.19 -27.68 2.33
C HIS A 125 -6.60 -27.65 2.93
N TRP A 126 -7.60 -27.42 2.09
CA TRP A 126 -9.00 -27.34 2.49
C TRP A 126 -9.87 -28.25 1.62
N PRO A 127 -10.77 -29.05 2.22
CA PRO A 127 -11.81 -29.75 1.47
C PRO A 127 -12.61 -28.79 0.60
N ARG A 128 -12.83 -29.15 -0.66
CA ARG A 128 -13.58 -28.35 -1.64
C ARG A 128 -14.96 -27.94 -1.11
N ARG A 129 -15.67 -28.83 -0.41
CA ARG A 129 -16.97 -28.52 0.22
C ARG A 129 -16.90 -27.36 1.20
N LEU A 130 -15.80 -27.19 1.94
CA LEU A 130 -15.66 -26.09 2.89
C LEU A 130 -15.41 -24.77 2.17
N VAL A 131 -14.61 -24.80 1.10
CA VAL A 131 -14.39 -23.63 0.24
C VAL A 131 -15.68 -23.20 -0.47
N LEU A 132 -16.48 -24.16 -0.97
CA LEU A 132 -17.79 -23.90 -1.55
C LEU A 132 -18.81 -23.44 -0.51
N GLY A 133 -18.83 -24.06 0.66
CA GLY A 133 -19.66 -23.64 1.79
C GLY A 133 -19.37 -22.20 2.18
N TYR A 134 -18.09 -21.83 2.28
CA TYR A 134 -17.66 -20.45 2.48
C TYR A 134 -18.07 -19.55 1.31
N LYS A 135 -17.93 -19.98 0.06
CA LYS A 135 -18.37 -19.21 -1.13
C LYS A 135 -19.85 -18.87 -1.08
N ASN A 136 -20.68 -19.83 -0.64
CA ASN A 136 -22.14 -19.72 -0.61
C ASN A 136 -22.63 -18.94 0.62
N SER A 137 -21.97 -19.09 1.77
CA SER A 137 -22.29 -18.35 2.99
C SER A 137 -21.71 -16.94 3.00
N ARG A 138 -20.69 -16.69 2.18
CA ARG A 138 -20.09 -15.37 2.03
C ARG A 138 -21.18 -14.42 1.55
N PRO A 139 -21.48 -13.33 2.28
CA PRO A 139 -22.28 -12.25 1.72
C PRO A 139 -21.55 -11.83 0.45
N GLY A 140 -22.18 -12.05 -0.70
CA GLY A 140 -21.60 -11.79 -2.01
C GLY A 140 -20.96 -10.41 -2.02
N LYS A 141 -19.93 -10.23 -2.85
CA LYS A 141 -19.20 -8.96 -3.00
C LYS A 141 -20.21 -7.82 -3.11
N ALA A 142 -20.55 -7.20 -1.98
CA ALA A 142 -21.42 -6.04 -1.97
C ALA A 142 -20.70 -5.05 -2.90
N ALA A 143 -21.44 -4.52 -3.87
CA ALA A 143 -20.98 -3.38 -4.65
C ALA A 143 -20.26 -2.43 -3.68
N GLY A 144 -18.95 -2.29 -3.87
CA GLY A 144 -18.03 -2.05 -2.75
C GLY A 144 -18.52 -0.94 -1.85
N GLY A 145 -18.95 -1.28 -0.62
CA GLY A 145 -19.21 -0.37 0.50
C GLY A 145 -19.70 1.02 0.11
N GLY A 146 -20.58 1.11 -0.89
CA GLY A 146 -21.21 2.35 -1.27
C GLY A 146 -22.12 2.68 -0.12
N ARG A 147 -21.87 3.82 0.52
CA ARG A 147 -22.69 4.39 1.58
C ARG A 147 -24.18 4.21 1.20
N PRO A 148 -25.04 3.66 2.09
CA PRO A 148 -26.47 3.63 1.84
C PRO A 148 -26.92 5.03 1.45
N ALA A 149 -27.72 5.14 0.38
CA ALA A 149 -28.25 6.42 -0.06
C ALA A 149 -28.94 7.09 1.14
N GLY A 150 -28.42 8.23 1.59
CA GLY A 150 -29.00 9.01 2.69
C GLY A 150 -28.34 8.88 4.06
N SER A 151 -27.29 8.08 4.28
CA SER A 151 -26.47 8.35 5.47
C SER A 151 -25.62 9.58 5.18
N GLY A 152 -25.97 10.74 5.73
CA GLY A 152 -25.09 11.91 5.77
C GLY A 152 -24.07 11.73 6.88
N ASP A 153 -22.93 12.43 6.82
CA ASP A 153 -22.15 12.60 8.04
C ASP A 153 -23.09 13.30 9.02
N MET A 154 -23.25 12.77 10.24
CA MET A 154 -24.19 13.33 11.22
C MET A 154 -23.82 14.77 11.63
N ILE A 155 -22.63 15.21 11.24
CA ILE A 155 -22.09 16.56 11.39
C ILE A 155 -21.54 17.06 10.05
N PRO A 156 -21.63 18.37 9.77
CA PRO A 156 -20.98 18.98 8.61
C PRO A 156 -19.48 18.66 8.53
N ARG A 157 -18.95 18.50 7.32
CA ARG A 157 -17.56 18.04 7.11
C ARG A 157 -16.51 18.97 7.70
N ASP A 158 -16.79 20.26 7.69
CA ASP A 158 -15.99 21.32 8.28
C ASP A 158 -16.00 21.29 9.82
N GLU A 159 -17.04 20.74 10.43
CA GLU A 159 -17.13 20.56 11.88
C GLU A 159 -16.42 19.30 12.40
N ILE A 160 -16.15 18.31 11.54
CA ILE A 160 -15.56 17.03 11.96
C ILE A 160 -14.23 17.24 12.70
N LEU A 161 -13.28 17.98 12.13
CA LEU A 161 -11.97 18.19 12.77
C LEU A 161 -12.07 18.97 14.10
N PRO A 162 -12.79 20.11 14.17
CA PRO A 162 -13.05 20.78 15.45
C PRO A 162 -13.63 19.85 16.53
N ARG A 163 -14.62 19.03 16.19
CA ARG A 163 -15.23 18.09 17.14
C ARG A 163 -14.29 16.97 17.59
N ILE A 164 -13.45 16.46 16.69
CA ILE A 164 -12.40 15.49 17.08
C ILE A 164 -11.38 16.18 18.00
N ALA A 165 -11.08 17.46 17.78
CA ALA A 165 -10.16 18.20 18.64
C ALA A 165 -10.72 18.34 20.06
N GLU A 166 -12.01 18.67 20.22
CA GLU A 166 -12.68 18.70 21.53
C GLU A 166 -12.54 17.36 22.28
N LEU A 167 -12.77 16.24 21.58
CA LEU A 167 -12.62 14.91 22.17
C LEU A 167 -11.18 14.56 22.54
N LEU A 168 -10.21 14.94 21.69
CA LEU A 168 -8.80 14.69 21.92
C LEU A 168 -8.25 15.54 23.08
N ASP A 169 -8.68 16.79 23.18
CA ASP A 169 -8.26 17.71 24.25
C ASP A 169 -8.87 17.29 25.60
N ALA A 170 -10.05 16.65 25.60
CA ALA A 170 -10.66 16.06 26.81
C ALA A 170 -10.01 14.74 27.23
N ASP A 171 -9.65 13.88 26.27
CA ASP A 171 -8.96 12.61 26.51
C ASP A 171 -7.88 12.36 25.44
N PRO A 172 -6.58 12.56 25.78
CA PRO A 172 -5.48 12.29 24.86
C PRO A 172 -5.43 10.84 24.36
N ALA A 173 -5.98 9.90 25.14
CA ALA A 173 -6.05 8.48 24.83
C ALA A 173 -7.29 8.07 24.03
N VAL A 174 -8.14 9.03 23.62
CA VAL A 174 -9.37 8.74 22.88
C VAL A 174 -9.11 7.85 21.65
N THR A 175 -9.96 6.85 21.49
CA THR A 175 -9.85 5.82 20.44
C THR A 175 -10.63 6.19 19.18
N VAL A 176 -10.26 5.57 18.06
CA VAL A 176 -10.97 5.74 16.78
C VAL A 176 -12.43 5.30 16.92
N GLU A 177 -12.68 4.23 17.67
CA GLU A 177 -14.01 3.71 17.97
C GLU A 177 -14.85 4.72 18.74
N SER A 178 -14.29 5.34 19.78
CA SER A 178 -14.98 6.34 20.59
C SER A 178 -15.34 7.58 19.77
N VAL A 179 -14.41 8.09 18.97
CA VAL A 179 -14.66 9.22 18.07
C VAL A 179 -15.75 8.90 17.04
N ALA A 180 -15.65 7.75 16.37
CA ALA A 180 -16.60 7.36 15.34
C ALA A 180 -18.02 7.18 15.91
N TYR A 181 -18.12 6.56 17.08
CA TYR A 181 -19.39 6.39 17.79
C TYR A 181 -19.98 7.73 18.22
N THR A 182 -19.17 8.58 18.87
CA THR A 182 -19.63 9.85 19.45
C THR A 182 -20.06 10.85 18.37
N LEU A 183 -19.33 10.93 17.26
CA LEU A 183 -19.59 11.90 16.19
C LEU A 183 -20.46 11.34 15.05
N GLY A 184 -20.80 10.04 15.08
CA GLY A 184 -21.55 9.40 14.00
C GLY A 184 -20.83 9.44 12.65
N VAL A 185 -19.49 9.35 12.65
CA VAL A 185 -18.66 9.37 11.44
C VAL A 185 -18.03 8.01 11.16
N ALA A 186 -17.54 7.81 9.94
CA ALA A 186 -16.83 6.59 9.59
C ALA A 186 -15.56 6.41 10.43
N LYS A 187 -15.36 5.21 11.01
CA LYS A 187 -14.12 4.82 11.70
C LYS A 187 -12.90 5.04 10.79
N PHE A 188 -13.04 4.57 9.54
CA PHE A 188 -12.04 4.71 8.50
C PHE A 188 -12.68 5.33 7.25
N PRO A 189 -12.03 6.30 6.59
CA PRO A 189 -10.80 6.98 7.01
C PRO A 189 -11.04 8.10 8.05
N THR A 190 -12.27 8.58 8.21
CA THR A 190 -12.56 9.89 8.84
C THR A 190 -12.04 10.04 10.28
N ALA A 191 -12.49 9.21 11.22
CA ALA A 191 -12.08 9.32 12.62
C ALA A 191 -10.57 9.07 12.80
N GLN A 192 -10.03 8.04 12.13
CA GLN A 192 -8.60 7.75 12.17
C GLN A 192 -7.74 8.90 11.64
N SER A 193 -8.03 9.39 10.43
CA SER A 193 -7.26 10.47 9.79
C SER A 193 -7.36 11.78 10.58
N GLY A 194 -8.53 12.08 11.15
CA GLY A 194 -8.74 13.24 12.00
C GLY A 194 -7.85 13.20 13.25
N LEU A 195 -7.88 12.08 13.99
CA LEU A 195 -7.03 11.90 15.19
C LEU A 195 -5.54 11.97 14.86
N VAL A 196 -5.09 11.32 13.78
CA VAL A 196 -3.68 11.37 13.36
C VAL A 196 -3.25 12.79 13.04
N THR A 197 -4.10 13.53 12.33
CA THR A 197 -3.81 14.92 11.94
C THR A 197 -3.75 15.84 13.15
N LEU A 198 -4.71 15.74 14.07
CA LEU A 198 -4.75 16.59 15.26
C LEU A 198 -3.62 16.29 16.24
N ARG A 199 -3.35 15.01 16.51
CA ARG A 199 -2.18 14.63 17.32
C ARG A 199 -0.87 15.15 16.72
N GLY A 200 -0.71 15.04 15.40
CA GLY A 200 0.44 15.60 14.69
C GLY A 200 0.55 17.11 14.84
N ARG A 201 -0.55 17.86 14.69
CA ARG A 201 -0.57 19.31 14.88
C ARG A 201 -0.17 19.72 16.29
N ARG A 202 -0.72 19.07 17.32
CA ARG A 202 -0.39 19.37 18.71
C ARG A 202 1.08 19.07 19.05
N ILE A 203 1.64 17.99 18.49
CA ILE A 203 3.09 17.72 18.60
C ILE A 203 3.88 18.84 17.93
N ALA A 204 3.50 19.25 16.72
CA ALA A 204 4.17 20.35 16.01
C ALA A 204 4.10 21.68 16.80
N ASP A 205 2.93 22.02 17.34
CA ASP A 205 2.72 23.19 18.20
C ASP A 205 3.71 23.17 19.39
N LEU A 206 3.79 22.04 20.10
CA LEU A 206 4.66 21.89 21.27
C LEU A 206 6.16 21.94 20.92
N VAL A 207 6.56 21.40 19.76
CA VAL A 207 7.95 21.45 19.26
C VAL A 207 8.35 22.88 18.86
N GLU A 208 7.43 23.65 18.27
CA GLU A 208 7.67 25.06 17.95
C GLU A 208 7.76 25.93 19.21
N GLU A 209 6.91 25.67 20.21
CA GLU A 209 6.97 26.34 21.52
C GLU A 209 8.25 26.00 22.30
N GLN A 210 8.82 24.82 22.08
CA GLN A 210 10.02 24.34 22.78
C GLN A 210 11.08 23.82 21.80
N PRO A 211 11.86 24.74 21.20
CA PRO A 211 12.91 24.37 20.25
C PRO A 211 13.89 23.35 20.85
N GLY A 212 14.10 22.24 20.15
CA GLY A 212 14.96 21.14 20.59
C GLY A 212 14.22 19.97 21.27
N LEU A 213 12.91 20.06 21.47
CA LEU A 213 12.10 18.92 21.90
C LEU A 213 11.95 17.91 20.76
N ASP A 214 12.28 16.64 21.02
CA ASP A 214 12.06 15.56 20.07
C ASP A 214 10.54 15.27 19.91
N PRO A 215 10.03 15.04 18.68
CA PRO A 215 8.61 14.76 18.45
C PRO A 215 8.06 13.57 19.26
N LYS A 216 8.88 12.57 19.58
CA LYS A 216 8.48 11.44 20.42
C LYS A 216 8.28 11.87 21.86
N ASP A 217 9.17 12.69 22.39
CA ASP A 217 9.07 13.24 23.74
C ASP A 217 7.86 14.18 23.85
N ALA A 218 7.60 14.96 22.82
CA ALA A 218 6.37 15.75 22.71
C ALA A 218 5.11 14.87 22.77
N ALA A 219 5.06 13.75 22.01
CA ALA A 219 3.93 12.82 22.06
C ALA A 219 3.73 12.18 23.44
N ILE A 220 4.82 11.88 24.17
CA ILE A 220 4.78 11.37 25.55
C ILE A 220 4.22 12.44 26.49
N ARG A 221 4.70 13.69 26.40
CA ARG A 221 4.23 14.80 27.24
C ARG A 221 2.76 15.13 27.01
N LEU A 222 2.30 15.02 25.77
CA LEU A 222 0.89 15.19 25.40
C LEU A 222 0.00 14.01 25.83
N GLY A 223 0.57 12.96 26.44
CA GLY A 223 -0.20 11.83 26.98
C GLY A 223 -0.71 10.86 25.92
N TYR A 224 -0.16 10.88 24.70
CA TYR A 224 -0.66 10.01 23.62
C TYR A 224 -0.26 8.54 23.82
N PRO A 225 -1.16 7.57 23.56
CA PRO A 225 -0.83 6.16 23.66
C PRO A 225 0.29 5.75 22.68
N THR A 226 1.21 4.90 23.12
CA THR A 226 2.40 4.46 22.33
C THR A 226 2.04 3.90 20.95
N GLY A 227 0.93 3.17 20.85
CA GLY A 227 0.45 2.62 19.56
C GLY A 227 0.10 3.68 18.51
N THR A 228 -0.10 4.93 18.93
CA THR A 228 -0.45 6.06 18.04
C THR A 228 0.75 6.91 17.65
N HIS A 229 1.89 6.75 18.35
CA HIS A 229 3.07 7.62 18.19
C HIS A 229 3.58 7.66 16.75
N ARG A 230 3.74 6.50 16.10
CA ARG A 230 4.28 6.45 14.73
C ARG A 230 3.49 7.31 13.76
N GLY A 231 2.15 7.23 13.79
CA GLY A 231 1.30 8.00 12.91
C GLY A 231 1.29 9.49 13.24
N ALA A 232 1.23 9.81 14.54
CA ALA A 232 1.21 11.19 15.04
C ALA A 232 2.54 11.93 14.79
N ILE A 233 3.68 11.30 15.07
CA ILE A 233 5.02 11.85 14.82
C ILE A 233 5.21 12.15 13.33
N ALA A 234 4.91 11.18 12.46
CA ALA A 234 5.00 11.41 11.02
C ALA A 234 4.06 12.55 10.55
N ALA A 235 2.90 12.72 11.19
CA ALA A 235 2.02 13.86 10.91
C ALA A 235 2.57 15.19 11.42
N ALA A 236 3.26 15.19 12.56
CA ALA A 236 3.92 16.35 13.13
C ALA A 236 5.10 16.82 12.29
N GLU A 237 5.98 15.91 11.89
CA GLU A 237 7.13 16.20 11.02
C GLU A 237 6.67 16.87 9.72
N ARG A 238 5.60 16.34 9.12
CA ARG A 238 4.99 16.94 7.91
C ARG A 238 4.42 18.33 8.16
N GLU A 239 3.76 18.53 9.30
CA GLU A 239 3.22 19.83 9.67
C GLU A 239 4.34 20.85 9.89
N LEU A 240 5.41 20.48 10.60
CA LEU A 240 6.61 21.29 10.82
C LEU A 240 7.29 21.65 9.49
N SER A 241 7.43 20.71 8.55
CA SER A 241 7.98 21.00 7.23
C SER A 241 7.14 22.07 6.51
N VAL A 242 5.81 21.90 6.47
CA VAL A 242 4.89 22.90 5.86
C VAL A 242 5.06 24.27 6.51
N ARG A 243 5.11 24.34 7.84
CA ARG A 243 5.27 25.60 8.59
C ARG A 243 6.62 26.25 8.31
N SER A 244 7.69 25.47 8.19
CA SER A 244 9.04 25.96 7.89
C SER A 244 9.18 26.52 6.47
N ASP A 245 8.48 25.93 5.49
CA ASP A 245 8.56 26.32 4.08
C ASP A 245 7.69 27.52 3.74
N LYS A 246 6.52 27.65 4.37
CA LYS A 246 5.50 28.64 4.02
C LYS A 246 6.03 30.09 4.03
N PRO A 247 6.80 30.57 5.02
CA PRO A 247 7.32 31.94 5.02
C PRO A 247 8.25 32.23 3.83
N TYR A 248 9.11 31.27 3.47
CA TYR A 248 9.98 31.38 2.31
C TYR A 248 9.14 31.51 1.02
N LEU A 249 8.16 30.64 0.84
CA LEU A 249 7.34 30.62 -0.36
C LEU A 249 6.47 31.86 -0.50
N GLN A 250 5.90 32.35 0.61
CA GLN A 250 5.13 33.59 0.61
C GLN A 250 6.02 34.79 0.26
N ARG A 251 7.21 34.90 0.87
CA ARG A 251 8.18 35.96 0.54
C ARG A 251 8.54 35.95 -0.95
N THR A 252 8.81 34.77 -1.51
CA THR A 252 9.11 34.64 -2.94
C THR A 252 7.93 35.04 -3.82
N ALA A 253 6.71 34.62 -3.48
CA ALA A 253 5.50 34.99 -4.23
C ALA A 253 5.27 36.51 -4.20
N ASP A 254 5.35 37.13 -3.02
CA ASP A 254 5.19 38.58 -2.84
C ASP A 254 6.27 39.36 -3.60
N PHE A 255 7.52 38.88 -3.59
CA PHE A 255 8.62 39.49 -4.35
C PHE A 255 8.36 39.44 -5.86
N LEU A 256 7.93 38.30 -6.39
CA LEU A 256 7.63 38.14 -7.81
C LEU A 256 6.40 38.96 -8.24
N ALA A 257 5.41 39.11 -7.36
CA ALA A 257 4.26 39.96 -7.59
C ALA A 257 4.64 41.45 -7.60
N ALA A 258 5.47 41.89 -6.65
CA ALA A 258 6.01 43.26 -6.62
C ALA A 258 6.86 43.58 -7.86
N ALA A 259 7.52 42.58 -8.46
CA ALA A 259 8.25 42.71 -9.71
C ALA A 259 7.35 42.71 -10.97
N GLY A 260 6.02 42.57 -10.83
CA GLY A 260 5.05 42.53 -11.91
C GLY A 260 5.06 41.24 -12.74
N ILE A 261 5.61 40.15 -12.18
CA ILE A 261 5.78 38.86 -12.89
C ILE A 261 4.73 37.83 -12.46
N ALA A 262 4.22 37.92 -11.24
CA ALA A 262 3.25 36.99 -10.66
C ALA A 262 1.99 37.67 -10.15
N GLN A 263 0.90 36.91 -10.05
CA GLN A 263 -0.31 37.36 -9.34
C GLN A 263 -0.02 37.49 -7.84
N GLN A 264 -0.51 38.57 -7.23
CA GLN A 264 -0.57 38.70 -5.78
C GLN A 264 -1.59 37.71 -5.21
N ALA A 265 -1.13 36.72 -4.45
CA ALA A 265 -1.99 35.75 -3.78
C ALA A 265 -1.30 35.15 -2.55
N LEU A 266 -2.10 34.68 -1.60
CA LEU A 266 -1.60 33.83 -0.53
C LEU A 266 -1.19 32.48 -1.12
N VAL A 267 0.01 32.02 -0.75
CA VAL A 267 0.53 30.74 -1.25
C VAL A 267 -0.22 29.59 -0.59
N GLU A 268 -0.94 28.83 -1.43
CA GLU A 268 -1.56 27.58 -1.04
C GLU A 268 -0.55 26.43 -1.11
N MET A 269 -0.25 25.85 0.05
CA MET A 269 0.53 24.62 0.15
C MET A 269 -0.34 23.42 -0.20
N ARG A 270 0.11 22.61 -1.16
CA ARG A 270 -0.53 21.36 -1.56
C ARG A 270 0.38 20.18 -1.30
N ARG A 271 -0.23 19.01 -1.14
CA ARG A 271 0.47 17.74 -0.95
C ARG A 271 0.29 16.89 -2.21
N PRO A 272 1.28 16.81 -3.10
CA PRO A 272 1.21 15.89 -4.23
C PRO A 272 1.12 14.44 -3.74
N ASP A 273 1.88 14.08 -2.71
CA ASP A 273 1.90 12.75 -2.10
C ASP A 273 1.91 12.83 -0.57
N ALA A 274 2.16 11.70 0.10
CA ALA A 274 2.10 11.59 1.56
C ALA A 274 3.27 12.28 2.27
N GLU A 275 4.40 12.52 1.60
CA GLU A 275 5.66 12.95 2.22
C GLU A 275 6.05 14.37 1.80
N HIS A 276 5.68 14.78 0.59
CA HIS A 276 6.18 16.00 -0.01
C HIS A 276 5.11 17.09 -0.10
N VAL A 277 5.60 18.32 -0.18
CA VAL A 277 4.78 19.52 -0.26
C VAL A 277 5.18 20.32 -1.49
N ALA A 278 4.19 20.93 -2.12
CA ALA A 278 4.39 21.74 -3.30
C ALA A 278 3.48 22.97 -3.25
N ALA A 279 3.93 24.05 -3.86
CA ALA A 279 3.18 25.28 -3.99
C ALA A 279 3.25 25.78 -5.42
N ALA A 280 2.20 26.47 -5.86
CA ALA A 280 2.19 27.10 -7.18
C ALA A 280 1.97 28.60 -7.07
N VAL A 281 2.75 29.36 -7.83
CA VAL A 281 2.62 30.80 -8.00
C VAL A 281 2.24 31.06 -9.45
N LEU A 282 1.04 31.58 -9.68
CA LEU A 282 0.56 31.87 -11.03
C LEU A 282 1.28 33.10 -11.59
N LEU A 283 1.81 32.96 -12.80
CA LEU A 283 2.48 34.05 -13.49
C LEU A 283 1.46 34.96 -14.21
N GLU A 284 1.85 36.20 -14.43
CA GLU A 284 1.03 37.17 -15.18
C GLU A 284 0.89 36.78 -16.66
N ALA A 285 -0.15 37.32 -17.30
CA ALA A 285 -0.35 37.12 -18.73
C ALA A 285 0.85 37.69 -19.53
N GLY A 286 1.37 36.93 -20.49
CA GLY A 286 2.53 37.31 -21.30
C GLY A 286 3.87 36.80 -20.78
N GLN A 287 3.91 36.15 -19.60
CA GLN A 287 5.10 35.43 -19.15
C GLN A 287 5.31 34.14 -19.97
N PRO A 288 6.57 33.69 -20.16
CA PRO A 288 6.88 32.51 -20.98
C PRO A 288 6.38 31.19 -20.38
N ALA A 289 5.95 31.19 -19.12
CA ALA A 289 5.35 30.06 -18.43
C ALA A 289 4.04 30.48 -17.76
N ALA A 290 3.15 29.51 -17.53
CA ALA A 290 1.84 29.79 -16.92
C ALA A 290 1.92 29.94 -15.39
N ALA A 291 2.85 29.21 -14.76
CA ALA A 291 3.05 29.22 -13.32
C ALA A 291 4.48 28.81 -12.97
N LEU A 292 4.90 29.17 -11.76
CA LEU A 292 6.00 28.54 -11.06
C LEU A 292 5.47 27.53 -10.07
N VAL A 293 6.17 26.40 -9.96
CA VAL A 293 5.88 25.37 -8.96
C VAL A 293 7.13 25.15 -8.15
N TRP A 294 7.01 25.31 -6.84
CA TRP A 294 7.98 24.81 -5.90
C TRP A 294 7.56 23.42 -5.44
N ASP A 295 8.49 22.47 -5.43
CA ASP A 295 8.30 21.13 -4.88
C ASP A 295 9.43 20.86 -3.88
N SER A 296 9.12 20.38 -2.68
CA SER A 296 10.12 20.15 -1.63
C SER A 296 11.22 19.16 -2.04
N ARG A 297 10.99 18.34 -3.07
CA ARG A 297 11.99 17.42 -3.62
C ARG A 297 12.92 18.06 -4.63
N TYR A 298 12.39 18.99 -5.43
CA TYR A 298 12.99 19.40 -6.69
C TYR A 298 13.26 20.90 -6.83
N GLY A 299 12.79 21.70 -5.86
CA GLY A 299 12.89 23.15 -5.88
C GLY A 299 11.90 23.78 -6.86
N TRP A 300 12.26 24.96 -7.36
CA TRP A 300 11.42 25.73 -8.28
C TRP A 300 11.53 25.25 -9.72
N ARG A 301 10.38 25.15 -10.39
CA ARG A 301 10.30 24.91 -11.83
C ARG A 301 9.19 25.70 -12.49
N THR A 302 9.29 25.90 -13.80
CA THR A 302 8.17 26.39 -14.61
C THR A 302 7.10 25.30 -14.80
N SER A 303 5.86 25.72 -15.01
CA SER A 303 4.74 24.88 -15.40
C SER A 303 4.01 25.49 -16.59
N THR A 304 3.63 24.62 -17.53
CA THR A 304 2.87 24.99 -18.73
C THR A 304 1.36 25.06 -18.47
N SER A 305 0.89 24.51 -17.34
CA SER A 305 -0.53 24.47 -17.01
C SER A 305 -0.90 25.54 -15.99
N ARG A 306 -1.83 26.43 -16.35
CA ARG A 306 -2.41 27.40 -15.41
C ARG A 306 -3.47 26.77 -14.50
N ARG A 307 -4.25 25.82 -15.01
CA ARG A 307 -5.36 25.19 -14.28
C ARG A 307 -4.88 24.17 -13.24
N HIS A 308 -3.84 23.41 -13.59
CA HIS A 308 -3.29 22.35 -12.76
C HIS A 308 -1.76 22.41 -12.72
N PRO A 309 -1.19 23.50 -12.16
CA PRO A 309 0.24 23.78 -12.27
C PRO A 309 1.11 22.69 -11.62
N ILE A 310 0.70 22.18 -10.46
CA ILE A 310 1.43 21.14 -9.71
C ILE A 310 1.34 19.77 -10.39
N GLY A 311 0.20 19.46 -11.02
CA GLY A 311 -0.06 18.17 -11.66
C GLY A 311 -0.43 17.06 -10.66
N LYS A 312 -0.33 15.81 -11.11
CA LYS A 312 -0.52 14.61 -10.27
C LYS A 312 0.81 14.23 -9.62
N ALA A 313 0.77 13.59 -8.45
CA ALA A 313 1.97 12.97 -7.89
C ALA A 313 2.53 11.92 -8.84
N THR A 314 3.79 12.09 -9.19
CA THR A 314 4.60 11.13 -9.97
C THR A 314 5.86 10.82 -9.19
N THR A 315 6.39 9.61 -9.37
CA THR A 315 7.67 9.20 -8.78
C THR A 315 8.87 9.81 -9.51
N THR A 316 8.65 10.35 -10.71
CA THR A 316 9.67 11.04 -11.51
C THR A 316 9.44 12.55 -11.49
N PRO A 317 10.53 13.35 -11.51
CA PRO A 317 10.45 14.80 -11.67
C PRO A 317 9.73 15.15 -12.98
N PRO A 318 8.89 16.19 -13.00
CA PRO A 318 8.30 16.68 -14.24
C PRO A 318 9.38 17.16 -15.22
N GLU A 319 9.32 16.67 -16.45
CA GLU A 319 10.23 17.02 -17.54
C GLU A 319 9.41 17.25 -18.83
N GLY A 320 9.97 18.02 -19.76
CA GLY A 320 9.34 18.28 -21.06
C GLY A 320 9.54 19.69 -21.57
N GLU A 321 8.98 19.96 -22.74
CA GLU A 321 8.99 21.30 -23.33
C GLU A 321 8.26 22.31 -22.40
N GLY A 322 8.88 23.47 -22.18
CA GLY A 322 8.36 24.50 -21.28
C GLY A 322 8.60 24.26 -19.79
N ILE A 323 9.23 23.14 -19.38
CA ILE A 323 9.63 22.88 -18.00
C ILE A 323 11.13 23.17 -17.82
N ARG A 324 11.44 24.11 -16.91
CA ARG A 324 12.80 24.49 -16.51
C ARG A 324 12.86 24.56 -14.99
N TYR A 325 13.88 23.96 -14.38
CA TYR A 325 14.20 24.11 -12.97
C TYR A 325 15.07 25.35 -12.77
N LEU A 326 14.74 26.16 -11.77
CA LEU A 326 15.25 27.52 -11.60
C LEU A 326 16.02 27.67 -10.28
N GLY A 327 16.94 28.62 -10.26
CA GLY A 327 17.78 28.97 -9.12
C GLY A 327 18.76 27.88 -8.69
N SER A 328 19.45 28.12 -7.58
CA SER A 328 20.42 27.22 -6.98
C SER A 328 19.77 26.41 -5.85
N GLY A 329 19.49 25.14 -6.12
CA GLY A 329 18.93 24.22 -5.12
C GLY A 329 17.44 24.39 -4.84
N LEU A 330 17.01 23.96 -3.65
CA LEU A 330 15.59 23.84 -3.29
C LEU A 330 14.96 25.16 -2.85
N ARG A 331 15.73 26.06 -2.24
CA ARG A 331 15.25 27.36 -1.71
C ARG A 331 16.17 28.52 -2.12
N PRO A 332 16.34 28.79 -3.44
CA PRO A 332 17.12 29.93 -3.92
C PRO A 332 16.52 31.27 -3.48
N GLU A 333 17.31 32.33 -3.44
CA GLU A 333 16.80 33.66 -3.13
C GLU A 333 15.84 34.16 -4.23
N PRO A 334 14.80 34.96 -3.88
CA PRO A 334 13.82 35.45 -4.84
C PRO A 334 14.40 36.19 -6.05
N GLU A 335 15.51 36.93 -5.85
CA GLU A 335 16.24 37.65 -6.88
C GLU A 335 16.81 36.69 -7.94
N GLU A 336 17.35 35.55 -7.51
CA GLU A 336 17.89 34.53 -8.39
C GLU A 336 16.80 33.93 -9.27
N LEU A 337 15.63 33.67 -8.68
CA LEU A 337 14.46 33.18 -9.42
C LEU A 337 13.95 34.19 -10.44
N LEU A 338 13.87 35.47 -10.07
CA LEU A 338 13.47 36.54 -10.97
C LEU A 338 14.42 36.66 -12.16
N GLU A 339 15.72 36.57 -11.91
CA GLU A 339 16.72 36.62 -12.98
C GLU A 339 16.62 35.40 -13.91
N ALA A 340 16.43 34.20 -13.35
CA ALA A 340 16.27 32.96 -14.12
C ALA A 340 14.97 32.91 -14.94
N LEU A 341 13.92 33.58 -14.47
CA LEU A 341 12.66 33.74 -15.21
C LEU A 341 12.82 34.66 -16.43
N ARG A 342 13.54 35.78 -16.26
CA ARG A 342 13.74 36.79 -17.31
C ARG A 342 14.70 36.31 -18.40
N ASP A 343 15.71 35.51 -18.06
CA ASP A 343 16.61 34.92 -19.05
C ASP A 343 16.19 33.48 -19.40
N GLY A 344 15.67 33.28 -20.62
CA GLY A 344 15.31 31.97 -21.17
C GLY A 344 16.44 30.93 -21.15
N ARG A 345 17.70 31.39 -21.09
CA ARG A 345 18.91 30.54 -21.07
C ARG A 345 19.30 30.09 -19.67
N LYS A 346 18.77 30.74 -18.63
CA LYS A 346 18.99 30.34 -17.24
C LYS A 346 18.03 29.22 -16.82
N GLY A 347 18.48 28.44 -15.85
CA GLY A 347 17.81 27.22 -15.39
C GLY A 347 18.31 25.95 -16.08
N THR A 348 17.79 24.81 -15.63
CA THR A 348 18.22 23.47 -16.04
C THR A 348 17.02 22.61 -16.41
N LYS A 349 17.21 21.64 -17.32
CA LYS A 349 16.19 20.61 -17.61
C LYS A 349 16.12 19.51 -16.55
N ARG A 350 17.14 19.43 -15.68
CA ARG A 350 17.24 18.47 -14.59
C ARG A 350 16.76 19.10 -13.28
N PRO A 351 16.06 18.33 -12.43
CA PRO A 351 15.65 18.78 -11.12
C PRO A 351 16.86 19.07 -10.23
N HIS A 352 16.67 19.97 -9.27
CA HIS A 352 17.55 20.01 -8.12
C HIS A 352 17.27 18.79 -7.26
N THR A 353 18.29 18.19 -6.68
CA THR A 353 18.12 17.17 -5.65
C THR A 353 18.69 17.73 -4.36
N ALA A 354 18.05 17.41 -3.23
CA ALA A 354 18.74 17.53 -1.95
C ALA A 354 20.08 16.78 -2.04
N PRO A 355 21.18 17.31 -1.48
CA PRO A 355 22.43 16.59 -1.37
C PRO A 355 22.29 15.27 -0.61
#